data_AF-A0A150QWK1-F1
#
_entry.id   AF-A0A150QWK1-F1
#
_cell.length_a   1.000
_cell.length_b   1.000
_cell.length_c   1.000
_cell.angle_alpha   90.00
_cell.angle_beta   90.00
_cell.angle_gamma   90.00
#
_symmetry.space_group_name_H-M   'P 1'
#
loop_
_entity.id
_entity.type
_entity.pdbx_description
1 polymer ?
#
loop_
_entity_poly.entity_id
_entity_poly.type
_entity_poly.pdbx_seq_one_letter_code
_entity_poly.pdbx_strand_id
1 'polypeptide(L)' 'MNDRETRRVLTLEDLTYLAERARALETYAVRPWGRDRIWASVLAAQMEAKTRAEREAAAEARGALQILDAIERHFVVK' A
#
# COMPACT_ATOMS: atom_id res chain seq x y z
N MET A 1 25.85 27.03 -5.85
CA MET A 1 25.96 25.56 -5.86
C MET A 1 25.67 25.06 -4.46
N ASN A 2 24.43 24.70 -4.16
CA ASN A 2 24.11 23.84 -3.02
C ASN A 2 22.78 23.11 -3.28
N ASP A 3 22.75 22.26 -4.31
CA ASP A 3 21.61 21.37 -4.65
C ASP A 3 21.37 20.26 -3.60
N ARG A 4 21.79 20.48 -2.34
CA ARG A 4 21.69 19.55 -1.22
C ARG A 4 20.58 19.90 -0.22
N GLU A 5 19.86 20.99 -0.42
CA GLU A 5 18.73 21.36 0.44
C GLU A 5 17.51 20.48 0.14
N THR A 6 17.41 19.41 0.94
CA THR A 6 16.21 18.59 1.16
C THR A 6 15.89 17.57 0.08
N ARG A 7 16.74 16.56 -0.09
CA ARG A 7 16.25 15.27 -0.58
C ARG A 7 15.27 14.74 0.48
N ARG A 8 13.98 15.11 0.40
CA ARG A 8 12.93 14.52 1.23
C ARG A 8 12.89 13.04 0.87
N VAL A 9 13.50 12.25 1.73
CA VAL A 9 13.51 10.81 1.64
C VAL A 9 12.19 10.32 2.22
N LEU A 10 11.46 9.49 1.49
CA LEU A 10 10.27 8.85 2.04
C LEU A 10 10.69 7.89 3.14
N THR A 11 9.94 7.88 4.23
CA THR A 11 10.12 6.95 5.35
C THR A 11 9.07 5.84 5.31
N LEU A 12 9.26 4.80 6.13
CA LEU A 12 8.21 3.80 6.36
C LEU A 12 6.94 4.40 6.99
N GLU A 13 7.07 5.50 7.75
CA GLU A 13 5.94 6.22 8.32
C GLU A 13 5.14 6.95 7.24
N ASP A 14 5.81 7.56 6.26
CA ASP A 14 5.15 8.18 5.10
C ASP A 14 4.39 7.15 4.26
N LEU A 15 4.97 5.97 4.04
CA LEU A 15 4.29 4.87 3.35
C LEU A 15 3.06 4.39 4.13
N THR A 16 3.19 4.25 5.44
CA THR A 16 2.07 3.89 6.32
C THR A 16 0.95 4.91 6.17
N TYR A 17 1.28 6.21 6.24
CA TYR A 17 0.32 7.29 6.05
C TYR A 17 -0.36 7.26 4.68
N LEU A 18 0.40 7.11 3.59
CA LEU A 18 -0.15 7.04 2.23
C LEU A 18 -1.16 5.89 2.09
N ALA A 19 -0.85 4.77 2.71
CA ALA A 19 -1.65 3.58 2.60
C ALA A 19 -2.92 3.62 3.48
N GLU A 20 -2.87 4.25 4.65
CA GLU A 20 -4.06 4.58 5.44
C GLU A 20 -5.03 5.53 4.71
N ARG A 21 -4.50 6.36 3.81
CA ARG A 21 -5.31 7.30 3.00
C ARG A 21 -5.80 6.69 1.69
N ALA A 22 -5.31 5.51 1.31
CA ALA A 22 -5.71 4.82 0.10
C ALA A 22 -7.09 4.18 0.29
N ARG A 23 -8.12 4.75 -0.34
CA ARG A 23 -9.51 4.24 -0.28
C ARG A 23 -9.62 2.76 -0.65
N ALA A 24 -8.84 2.30 -1.62
CA ALA A 24 -8.80 0.90 -2.04
C ALA A 24 -8.32 -0.05 -0.92
N LEU A 25 -7.63 0.47 0.09
CA LEU A 25 -7.10 -0.30 1.21
C LEU A 25 -7.92 -0.12 2.49
N GLU A 26 -8.94 0.74 2.51
CA GLU A 26 -9.72 1.07 3.70
C GLU A 26 -10.32 -0.18 4.37
N THR A 27 -10.84 -1.11 3.56
CA THR A 27 -11.44 -2.37 4.05
C THR A 27 -10.40 -3.39 4.53
N TYR A 28 -9.12 -3.15 4.24
CA TYR A 28 -7.99 -4.00 4.58
C TYR A 28 -7.03 -3.33 5.57
N ALA A 29 -7.32 -2.09 5.97
CA ALA A 29 -6.46 -1.26 6.79
C ALA A 29 -6.46 -1.79 8.22
N VAL A 30 -5.44 -2.58 8.57
CA VAL A 30 -5.17 -3.02 9.93
C VAL A 30 -4.14 -2.08 10.54
N ARG A 31 -4.45 -1.48 11.70
CA ARG A 31 -3.45 -0.80 12.53
C ARG A 31 -2.85 -1.79 13.53
N PRO A 32 -1.52 -1.82 13.72
CA PRO A 32 -0.49 -1.09 12.97
C PRO A 32 -0.29 -1.63 11.55
N TRP A 33 0.18 -0.77 10.66
CA TRP A 33 0.50 -1.11 9.27
C TRP A 33 1.52 -2.25 9.20
N GLY A 34 1.11 -3.38 8.62
CA GLY A 34 1.96 -4.55 8.44
C GLY A 34 1.86 -5.05 7.01
N ARG A 35 2.86 -4.73 6.18
CA ARG A 35 2.91 -5.05 4.74
C ARG A 35 2.44 -6.48 4.44
N ASP A 36 3.03 -7.47 5.09
CA ASP A 36 2.72 -8.88 4.83
C ASP A 36 1.30 -9.25 5.26
N ARG A 37 0.78 -8.66 6.34
CA ARG A 37 -0.60 -8.90 6.80
C ARG A 37 -1.61 -8.34 5.81
N ILE A 38 -1.38 -7.14 5.30
CA ILE A 38 -2.31 -6.49 4.37
C ILE A 38 -2.26 -7.20 3.02
N TRP A 39 -1.08 -7.62 2.57
CA TRP A 39 -0.95 -8.51 1.41
C TRP A 39 -1.75 -9.81 1.60
N ALA A 40 -1.63 -10.46 2.77
CA ALA A 40 -2.40 -11.67 3.05
C ALA A 40 -3.91 -11.42 3.03
N SER A 41 -4.39 -10.32 3.62
CA SER A 41 -5.81 -9.96 3.62
C SER A 41 -6.35 -9.66 2.21
N VAL A 42 -5.61 -8.93 1.38
CA VAL A 42 -6.01 -8.64 -0.01
C VAL A 42 -6.01 -9.92 -0.85
N LEU A 43 -5.02 -10.81 -0.67
CA LEU A 43 -4.99 -12.10 -1.36
C LEU A 43 -6.15 -13.01 -0.94
N ALA A 44 -6.47 -13.05 0.37
CA ALA A 44 -7.63 -13.78 0.86
C ALA A 44 -8.94 -13.27 0.24
N ALA A 45 -9.15 -11.95 0.22
CA ALA A 45 -10.34 -11.37 -0.40
C ALA A 45 -10.40 -11.64 -1.91
N GLN A 46 -9.27 -11.63 -2.61
CA GLN A 46 -9.22 -12.01 -4.02
C GLN A 46 -9.63 -13.47 -4.24
N MET A 47 -9.23 -14.38 -3.34
CA MET A 47 -9.61 -15.80 -3.39
C MET A 47 -11.09 -16.04 -3.04
N GLU A 48 -11.63 -15.23 -2.13
CA GLU A 48 -13.00 -15.37 -1.63
C GLU A 48 -14.05 -14.64 -2.49
N ALA A 49 -13.62 -13.75 -3.41
CA ALA A 49 -14.51 -12.94 -4.25
C ALA A 49 -15.42 -13.77 -5.18
N LYS A 50 -16.73 -13.68 -4.97
CA LYS A 50 -17.77 -14.40 -5.70
C LYS A 50 -18.43 -13.52 -6.76
N THR A 51 -18.53 -12.23 -6.52
CA THR A 51 -19.17 -11.27 -7.42
C THR A 51 -18.15 -10.51 -8.25
N ARG A 52 -18.62 -9.91 -9.35
CA ARG A 52 -17.79 -9.02 -10.17
C ARG A 52 -17.29 -7.82 -9.37
N ALA A 53 -18.15 -7.20 -8.55
CA ALA A 53 -17.80 -6.05 -7.73
C ALA A 53 -16.71 -6.39 -6.70
N GLU A 54 -16.80 -7.56 -6.05
CA GLU A 54 -15.76 -8.02 -5.12
C GLU A 54 -14.42 -8.26 -5.83
N ARG A 55 -14.45 -8.82 -7.04
CA ARG A 55 -13.22 -9.04 -7.84
C ARG A 55 -12.57 -7.72 -8.26
N GLU A 56 -13.38 -6.74 -8.66
CA GLU A 56 -12.91 -5.40 -9.01
C GLU A 56 -12.30 -4.70 -7.80
N ALA A 57 -12.96 -4.76 -6.63
CA ALA A 57 -12.44 -4.19 -5.38
C ALA A 57 -11.12 -4.85 -4.93
N ALA A 58 -11.02 -6.19 -4.99
CA ALA A 58 -9.79 -6.90 -4.66
C ALA A 58 -8.65 -6.58 -5.65
N ALA A 59 -8.96 -6.41 -6.94
CA ALA A 59 -7.97 -6.02 -7.95
C ALA A 59 -7.47 -4.59 -7.73
N GLU A 60 -8.35 -3.65 -7.38
CA GLU A 60 -8.00 -2.28 -7.04
C GLU A 60 -7.08 -2.22 -5.80
N ALA A 61 -7.46 -2.94 -4.73
CA ALA A 61 -6.65 -3.06 -3.52
C ALA A 61 -5.25 -3.63 -3.81
N ARG A 62 -5.17 -4.68 -4.63
CA ARG A 62 -3.89 -5.26 -5.06
C ARG A 62 -3.05 -4.26 -5.84
N GLY A 63 -3.65 -3.50 -6.76
CA GLY A 63 -2.96 -2.46 -7.51
C GLY A 63 -2.37 -1.38 -6.60
N ALA A 64 -3.13 -0.94 -5.60
CA ALA A 64 -2.66 0.02 -4.59
C ALA A 64 -1.45 -0.52 -3.81
N LEU A 65 -1.48 -1.79 -3.37
CA LEU A 65 -0.33 -2.42 -2.71
C LEU A 65 0.90 -2.51 -3.61
N GLN A 66 0.73 -2.84 -4.89
CA GLN A 66 1.85 -2.89 -5.84
C GLN A 66 2.54 -1.54 -6.01
N ILE A 67 1.76 -0.44 -6.00
CA ILE A 67 2.31 0.91 -6.05
C ILE A 67 3.10 1.22 -4.77
N LEU A 68 2.55 0.92 -3.59
CA LEU A 68 3.23 1.14 -2.32
C LEU A 68 4.53 0.33 -2.21
N ASP A 69 4.51 -0.93 -2.66
CA ASP A 69 5.69 -1.80 -2.77
C ASP A 69 6.76 -1.18 -3.70
N ALA A 70 6.36 -0.60 -4.82
CA ALA A 70 7.28 0.07 -5.73
C ALA A 70 7.86 1.34 -5.09
N ILE A 71 7.04 2.12 -4.37
CA ILE A 71 7.50 3.31 -3.65
C ILE A 71 8.52 2.90 -2.57
N GLU A 72 8.23 1.87 -1.79
CA GLU A 72 9.15 1.34 -0.79
C GLU A 72 10.50 0.94 -1.39
N ARG A 73 10.49 0.16 -2.47
CA ARG A 73 11.71 -0.37 -3.09
C ARG A 73 12.60 0.71 -3.70
N HIS A 74 12.01 1.79 -4.22
CA HIS A 74 12.73 2.77 -5.02
C HIS A 74 12.96 4.12 -4.33
N PHE A 75 12.16 4.45 -3.31
CA PHE A 75 12.14 5.80 -2.74
C PHE A 75 12.25 5.85 -1.21
N VAL A 76 12.10 4.71 -0.51
CA VAL A 76 12.30 4.65 0.94
C VAL A 76 13.74 4.25 1.25
N VAL A 77 14.43 5.09 2.04
CA VAL A 77 15.76 4.74 2.55
C VAL A 77 15.59 3.80 3.73
N LYS A 78 16.30 2.67 3.67
CA LYS A 78 16.37 1.67 4.73
C LYS A 78 17.36 2.08 5.81
#